data_AF-A0A832HVR8-F1
#
_entry.id   AF-A0A832HVR8-F1
#
_cell.length_a   1.000
_cell.length_b   1.000
_cell.length_c   1.000
_cell.angle_alpha   90.00
_cell.angle_beta   90.00
_cell.angle_gamma   90.00
#
_symmetry.space_group_name_H-M   'P 1'
#
loop_
_entity.id
_entity.type
_entity.pdbx_description
1 polymer ?
#
loop_
_entity_poly.entity_id
_entity_poly.type
_entity_poly.pdbx_seq_one_letter_code
_entity_poly.pdbx_strand_id
1 'polypeptide(L)' 'MYLGVNLFSVRVEGSDKPGRCAQLARVLAEKGLNLRGLSASNIGRKFVAYVALDNAADAAKAVRVLKAI' A
#
# COMPACT_ATOMS: atom_id res chain seq x y z
N MET A 1 7.50 -7.69 28.46
CA MET A 1 7.25 -6.93 27.22
C MET A 1 6.18 -7.66 26.43
N TYR A 2 4.97 -7.10 26.33
CA TYR A 2 3.93 -7.63 25.44
C TYR A 2 3.89 -6.74 24.21
N LEU A 3 4.39 -7.26 23.08
CA LEU A 3 4.24 -6.62 21.78
C LEU A 3 2.94 -7.12 21.16
N GLY A 4 1.96 -6.22 21.04
CA GLY A 4 0.79 -6.43 20.20
C GLY A 4 0.88 -5.53 18.98
N VAL A 5 1.15 -6.09 17.80
CA VAL A 5 1.18 -5.33 16.56
C VAL A 5 0.57 -6.15 15.43
N ASN A 6 -0.73 -5.95 15.19
CA ASN A 6 -1.33 -6.35 13.92
C ASN A 6 -1.12 -5.20 12.93
N LEU A 7 -0.11 -5.32 12.07
CA LEU A 7 0.09 -4.43 10.94
C LEU A 7 -0.56 -5.06 9.71
N PHE A 8 -1.66 -4.48 9.24
CA PHE A 8 -2.32 -4.94 8.02
C PHE A 8 -1.65 -4.29 6.82
N SER A 9 -0.69 -4.99 6.21
CA SER A 9 0.07 -4.47 5.07
C SER A 9 -0.36 -5.11 3.75
N VAL A 10 -0.46 -4.30 2.71
CA VAL A 10 -0.52 -4.76 1.32
C VAL A 10 0.81 -4.49 0.66
N ARG A 11 1.34 -5.48 -0.07
CA ARG A 11 2.53 -5.35 -0.90
C ARG A 11 2.12 -5.14 -2.36
N VAL A 12 2.67 -4.12 -2.99
CA VAL A 12 2.43 -3.77 -4.39
C VAL A 12 3.75 -3.89 -5.13
N GLU A 13 3.75 -4.59 -6.27
CA GLU A 13 4.88 -4.62 -7.19
C GLU A 13 4.48 -4.05 -8.56
N GLY A 14 5.45 -3.44 -9.26
CA GLY A 14 5.22 -2.95 -10.61
C GLY A 14 6.47 -2.37 -11.27
N SER A 15 6.28 -1.66 -12.38
CA SER A 15 7.36 -0.87 -13.00
C SER A 15 7.62 0.40 -12.20
N ASP A 16 8.90 0.70 -11.97
CA ASP A 16 9.33 1.97 -11.38
C ASP A 16 9.18 3.11 -12.37
N LYS A 17 8.19 3.98 -12.11
CA LYS A 17 7.84 5.12 -12.96
C LYS A 17 7.57 6.34 -12.09
N PRO A 18 7.88 7.57 -12.58
CA PRO A 18 7.54 8.79 -11.89
C PRO A 18 6.07 8.82 -11.45
N GLY A 19 5.83 9.21 -10.20
CA GLY A 19 4.47 9.38 -9.66
C GLY A 19 3.77 8.11 -9.17
N ARG A 20 4.40 6.92 -9.17
CA ARG A 20 3.71 5.69 -8.71
C ARG A 20 3.18 5.77 -7.27
N CYS A 21 3.98 6.25 -6.31
CA CYS A 21 3.49 6.43 -4.95
C CYS A 21 2.34 7.42 -4.86
N ALA A 22 2.37 8.50 -5.67
CA ALA A 22 1.29 9.49 -5.71
C ALA A 22 -0.02 8.88 -6.26
N GLN A 23 0.06 8.07 -7.31
CA GLN A 23 -1.10 7.35 -7.85
C GLN A 23 -1.68 6.37 -6.82
N LEU A 24 -0.83 5.58 -6.15
CA LEU A 24 -1.26 4.65 -5.10
C LEU A 24 -1.98 5.39 -3.98
N ALA A 25 -1.35 6.43 -3.43
CA ALA A 25 -1.92 7.22 -2.35
C ALA A 25 -3.26 7.87 -2.75
N ARG A 26 -3.33 8.44 -3.96
CA ARG A 26 -4.56 9.05 -4.49
C ARG A 26 -5.70 8.04 -4.59
N VAL A 27 -5.46 6.91 -5.24
CA VAL A 27 -6.49 5.88 -5.47
C VAL A 27 -7.01 5.31 -4.16
N LEU A 28 -6.13 5.12 -3.17
CA LEU A 28 -6.54 4.67 -1.83
C LEU A 28 -7.35 5.73 -1.09
N ALA A 29 -6.92 7.00 -1.15
CA ALA A 29 -7.64 8.13 -0.54
C ALA A 29 -9.03 8.34 -1.15
N GLU A 30 -9.17 8.23 -2.48
CA GLU A 30 -10.46 8.30 -3.19
C GLU A 30 -11.44 7.19 -2.76
N LYS A 31 -10.95 6.10 -2.16
CA LYS A 31 -11.76 5.02 -1.60
C LYS A 31 -11.94 5.13 -0.07
N GLY A 32 -11.50 6.23 0.52
CA GLY A 32 -11.61 6.51 1.95
C GLY A 32 -10.74 5.62 2.82
N LEU A 33 -9.60 5.13 2.30
CA LEU A 33 -8.65 4.32 3.05
C LEU A 33 -7.55 5.20 3.66
N ASN A 34 -7.36 5.08 4.97
CA ASN A 34 -6.24 5.72 5.67
C ASN A 34 -4.96 4.89 5.55
N LEU A 35 -3.83 5.58 5.42
CA LEU A 35 -2.51 4.95 5.42
C LEU A 35 -1.85 5.20 6.77
N ARG A 36 -1.56 4.13 7.52
CA ARG A 36 -0.74 4.20 8.75
C ARG A 36 0.74 4.33 8.44
N GLY A 37 1.13 3.91 7.24
CA GLY A 37 2.49 4.04 6.74
C GLY A 37 2.56 3.60 5.29
N LEU A 38 3.53 4.16 4.57
CA LEU A 38 3.88 3.74 3.22
C LEU A 38 5.40 3.71 3.12
N SER A 39 5.94 2.58 2.70
CA SER A 39 7.35 2.43 2.35
C SER A 39 7.43 1.96 0.90
N ALA A 40 8.30 2.57 0.12
CA ALA A 40 8.53 2.19 -1.26
C ALA A 40 10.02 2.16 -1.54
N SER A 41 10.45 1.15 -2.28
CA SER A 41 11.82 0.98 -2.73
C SER A 41 11.86 0.43 -4.14
N ASN A 42 13.01 0.60 -4.78
CA ASN A 42 13.32 -0.10 -6.01
C ASN A 42 14.14 -1.36 -5.68
N ILE A 43 13.82 -2.46 -6.36
CA ILE A 43 14.64 -3.67 -6.37
C ILE A 43 15.03 -3.90 -7.84
N GLY A 44 16.21 -3.40 -8.21
CA GLY A 44 16.61 -3.28 -9.61
C GLY A 44 15.65 -2.36 -10.37
N ARG A 45 14.97 -2.89 -11.41
CA ARG A 45 13.98 -2.15 -12.21
C ARG A 45 12.53 -2.31 -11.73
N LYS A 46 12.32 -3.03 -10.62
CA LYS A 46 10.98 -3.24 -10.05
C LYS A 46 10.72 -2.25 -8.94
N PHE A 47 9.56 -1.61 -9.00
CA PHE A 47 8.97 -0.89 -7.90
C PHE A 47 8.36 -1.88 -6.91
N VAL A 48 8.64 -1.71 -5.62
CA VAL A 48 8.01 -2.45 -4.54
C VAL A 48 7.55 -1.46 -3.47
N ALA A 49 6.27 -1.51 -3.11
CA ALA A 49 5.74 -0.74 -2.00
C ALA A 49 5.01 -1.62 -0.98
N TYR A 50 5.08 -1.21 0.27
CA TYR A 50 4.31 -1.73 1.38
C TYR A 50 3.45 -0.60 1.92
N VAL A 51 2.14 -0.83 1.94
CA VAL A 51 1.16 0.11 2.49
C VAL A 51 0.54 -0.51 3.72
N ALA A 52 0.67 0.16 4.86
CA ALA A 52 0.13 -0.27 6.15
C ALA A 52 -1.21 0.43 6.43
N LEU A 53 -2.22 -0.36 6.81
CA LEU A 53 -3.63 0.04 6.90
C LEU A 53 -4.16 -0.22 8.32
N ASP A 54 -5.33 0.35 8.63
CA ASP A 54 -5.92 0.30 9.98
C ASP A 54 -6.37 -1.09 10.41
N ASN A 55 -6.94 -1.88 9.48
CA ASN A 55 -7.53 -3.18 9.79
C ASN A 55 -7.52 -4.15 8.59
N ALA A 56 -7.89 -5.41 8.82
CA ALA A 56 -7.94 -6.45 7.80
C ALA A 56 -8.93 -6.15 6.65
N ALA A 57 -10.06 -5.52 6.95
CA ALA A 57 -11.07 -5.20 5.94
C ALA A 57 -10.55 -4.13 4.98
N ASP A 58 -9.85 -3.13 5.51
CA ASP A 58 -9.18 -2.10 4.72
C ASP A 58 -8.07 -2.69 3.84
N ALA A 59 -7.28 -3.64 4.36
CA ALA A 59 -6.30 -4.38 3.55
C ALA A 59 -6.95 -5.15 2.40
N ALA A 60 -8.06 -5.85 2.66
CA ALA A 60 -8.80 -6.54 1.61
C ALA A 60 -9.39 -5.56 0.58
N LYS A 61 -9.89 -4.39 1.01
CA LYS A 61 -10.39 -3.33 0.12
C LYS A 61 -9.25 -2.76 -0.73
N ALA A 62 -8.10 -2.46 -0.13
CA ALA A 62 -6.92 -1.97 -0.83
C ALA A 62 -6.45 -2.95 -1.90
N VAL A 63 -6.39 -4.26 -1.63
CA VAL A 63 -6.04 -5.26 -2.65
C VAL A 63 -6.99 -5.20 -3.85
N ARG A 64 -8.30 -5.09 -3.63
CA ARG A 64 -9.28 -5.00 -4.73
C ARG A 64 -9.11 -3.73 -5.55
N VAL A 65 -8.90 -2.60 -4.89
CA VAL A 65 -8.74 -1.29 -5.51
C VAL A 65 -7.44 -1.19 -6.31
N LEU A 66 -6.33 -1.66 -5.73
CA LEU A 66 -5.00 -1.55 -6.34
C LEU A 66 -4.78 -2.53 -7.49
N LYS A 67 -5.53 -3.63 -7.57
CA LYS A 67 -5.52 -4.53 -8.74
C LYS A 67 -6.06 -3.88 -10.01
N ALA A 68 -6.76 -2.75 -9.92
CA ALA A 68 -7.37 -2.07 -11.05
C ALA A 68 -6.46 -1.04 -11.74
N ILE A 69 -5.19 -0.89 -11.30
CA ILE A 69 -4.27 0.16 -11.76
C ILE A 69 -2.86 -0.33 -12.12
#